data_AF-A0A496BQ34-F1
#
_entry.id   AF-A0A496BQ34-F1
#
_cell.length_a   1.000
_cell.length_b   1.000
_cell.length_c   1.000
_cell.angle_alpha   90.00
_cell.angle_beta   90.00
_cell.angle_gamma   90.00
#
_symmetry.space_group_name_H-M   'P 1'
#
loop_
_entity.id
_entity.type
_entity.pdbx_description
1 polymer ?
#
loop_
_entity_poly.entity_id
_entity_poly.type
_entity_poly.pdbx_seq_one_letter_code
_entity_poly.pdbx_strand_id
1 'polypeptide(L)'
;MNPKAISSNTTIEKQISHIVGTLLLNGTLTESPGLVHGKMGIAIFFFHYAQYTKNMLFADYALDLIGEIQNQIHVNSPADYEKGIAGIGIGIDYLIRNNFLIVEDDICEDFDQRMLRAVMYDPWLDFSLYDGLAGYGRYWISRLRYQKPSSQARECLWHIVELIKNKLPEISPEEQTDVYCFLLDLQKIFGYEDCKDLLEQCREWSLEVCFHRLENSMIGNVACKSINSQYFHNTSQNEIDNILKQLPDLDMEKQPVSMGLLSGYAGEGLLRLTALNSTDLSWMQLL
;
A
#
# COMPACT_ATOMS: atom_id res chain seq x y z
N MET A 1 20.09 21.51 -22.49
CA MET A 1 19.73 20.21 -21.88
C MET A 1 21.01 19.44 -21.57
N ASN A 2 21.10 18.80 -20.40
CA ASN A 2 22.33 18.22 -19.86
C ASN A 2 22.53 16.76 -20.38
N PRO A 3 23.61 16.44 -21.11
CA PRO A 3 23.80 15.12 -21.73
C PRO A 3 23.87 13.95 -20.73
N LYS A 4 24.30 14.20 -19.48
CA LYS A 4 24.28 13.18 -18.42
C LYS A 4 22.86 12.75 -18.00
N ALA A 5 21.90 13.68 -18.06
CA ALA A 5 20.50 13.38 -17.73
C ALA A 5 19.81 12.56 -18.84
N ILE A 6 20.22 12.76 -20.10
CA ILE A 6 19.70 12.00 -21.24
C ILE A 6 20.19 10.55 -21.17
N SER A 7 21.49 10.34 -20.85
CA SER A 7 22.04 9.00 -20.67
C SER A 7 21.43 8.24 -19.48
N SER A 8 21.16 8.91 -18.34
CA SER A 8 20.54 8.27 -17.18
C SER A 8 19.10 7.85 -17.47
N ASN A 9 18.32 8.72 -18.12
CA ASN A 9 16.92 8.40 -18.46
C ASN A 9 16.84 7.21 -19.42
N THR A 10 17.77 7.14 -20.39
CA THR A 10 17.83 6.02 -21.34
C THR A 10 18.14 4.68 -20.65
N THR A 11 18.94 4.70 -19.58
CA THR A 11 19.22 3.50 -18.76
C THR A 11 17.99 3.09 -17.95
N ILE A 12 17.30 4.05 -17.32
CA ILE A 12 16.09 3.80 -16.55
C ILE A 12 14.98 3.21 -17.44
N GLU A 13 14.77 3.75 -18.64
CA GLU A 13 13.79 3.22 -19.60
C GLU A 13 14.07 1.77 -20.03
N LYS A 14 15.34 1.41 -20.21
CA LYS A 14 15.73 0.01 -20.49
C LYS A 14 15.42 -0.91 -19.30
N GLN A 15 15.67 -0.45 -18.08
CA GLN A 15 15.35 -1.21 -16.88
C GLN A 15 13.84 -1.39 -16.70
N ILE A 16 13.05 -0.34 -16.94
CA ILE A 16 11.58 -0.44 -16.95
C ILE A 16 11.12 -1.45 -18.00
N SER A 17 11.68 -1.41 -19.21
CA SER A 17 11.33 -2.35 -20.28
C SER A 17 11.59 -3.82 -19.88
N HIS A 18 12.71 -4.08 -19.19
CA HIS A 18 13.02 -5.40 -18.64
C HIS A 18 12.03 -5.84 -17.54
N ILE A 19 11.70 -4.92 -16.62
CA ILE A 19 10.71 -5.12 -15.56
C ILE A 19 9.35 -5.49 -16.17
N VAL A 20 8.91 -4.73 -17.16
CA VAL A 20 7.63 -4.95 -17.88
C VAL A 20 7.62 -6.32 -18.52
N GLY A 21 8.68 -6.68 -19.26
CA GLY A 21 8.79 -8.00 -19.88
C GLY A 21 8.66 -9.13 -18.85
N THR A 22 9.32 -9.00 -17.70
CA THR A 22 9.24 -10.01 -16.64
C THR A 22 7.86 -10.08 -15.98
N LEU A 23 7.25 -8.94 -15.69
CA LEU A 23 5.93 -8.86 -15.06
C LEU A 23 4.79 -9.33 -15.98
N LEU A 24 4.92 -9.14 -17.30
CA LEU A 24 3.97 -9.71 -18.27
C LEU A 24 4.05 -11.24 -18.32
N LEU A 25 5.24 -11.81 -18.14
CA LEU A 25 5.43 -13.27 -18.15
C LEU A 25 5.02 -13.93 -16.82
N ASN A 26 5.19 -13.23 -15.69
CA ASN A 26 5.02 -13.82 -14.36
C ASN A 26 3.82 -13.27 -13.57
N GLY A 27 3.13 -12.25 -14.08
CA GLY A 27 2.05 -11.59 -13.33
C GLY A 27 0.92 -12.56 -12.96
N THR A 28 0.38 -13.27 -13.95
CA THR A 28 -0.67 -14.29 -13.74
C THR A 28 -0.16 -15.51 -12.97
N LEU A 29 1.13 -15.84 -13.10
CA LEU A 29 1.81 -16.93 -12.37
C LEU A 29 2.07 -16.61 -10.89
N THR A 30 2.03 -15.34 -10.49
CA THR A 30 2.30 -14.92 -9.11
C THR A 30 1.20 -15.46 -8.20
N GLU A 31 1.50 -16.39 -7.30
CA GLU A 31 0.47 -17.06 -6.49
C GLU A 31 -0.33 -16.11 -5.58
N SER A 32 0.35 -15.15 -4.93
CA SER A 32 -0.29 -14.23 -3.99
C SER A 32 -1.19 -13.20 -4.70
N PRO A 33 -2.47 -13.08 -4.33
CA PRO A 33 -3.35 -12.03 -4.85
C PRO A 33 -3.10 -10.66 -4.19
N GLY A 34 -2.37 -10.62 -3.07
CA GLY A 34 -2.24 -9.46 -2.20
C GLY A 34 -1.53 -8.24 -2.80
N LEU A 35 -1.50 -7.17 -2.01
CA LEU A 35 -0.98 -5.86 -2.41
C LEU A 35 0.55 -5.80 -2.35
N VAL A 36 1.13 -6.20 -1.22
CA VAL A 36 2.54 -5.92 -0.89
C VAL A 36 3.49 -6.77 -1.73
N HIS A 37 3.14 -8.04 -1.94
CA HIS A 37 3.98 -9.02 -2.65
C HIS A 37 3.27 -9.72 -3.82
N GLY A 38 2.02 -9.36 -4.11
CA GLY A 38 1.14 -10.10 -5.02
C GLY A 38 0.67 -9.34 -6.25
N LYS A 39 -0.30 -9.95 -6.93
CA LYS A 39 -0.87 -9.48 -8.21
C LYS A 39 -1.44 -8.06 -8.14
N MET A 40 -2.01 -7.64 -7.00
CA MET A 40 -2.58 -6.29 -6.89
C MET A 40 -1.50 -5.22 -7.04
N GLY A 41 -0.30 -5.43 -6.47
CA GLY A 41 0.84 -4.55 -6.67
C GLY A 41 1.27 -4.46 -8.14
N ILE A 42 1.24 -5.59 -8.85
CA ILE A 42 1.54 -5.67 -10.29
C ILE A 42 0.50 -4.88 -11.11
N ALA A 43 -0.80 -5.03 -10.80
CA ALA A 43 -1.86 -4.29 -11.46
C ALA A 43 -1.68 -2.78 -11.30
N ILE A 44 -1.37 -2.30 -10.08
CA ILE A 44 -1.08 -0.89 -9.81
C ILE A 44 0.08 -0.38 -10.68
N PHE A 45 1.17 -1.13 -10.77
CA PHE A 45 2.28 -0.78 -11.65
C PHE A 45 1.84 -0.64 -13.11
N PHE A 46 1.05 -1.59 -13.63
CA PHE A 46 0.64 -1.55 -15.04
C PHE A 46 -0.33 -0.42 -15.38
N PHE A 47 -1.18 0.02 -14.46
CA PHE A 47 -1.99 1.23 -14.66
C PHE A 47 -1.11 2.49 -14.82
N HIS A 48 -0.12 2.66 -13.94
CA HIS A 48 0.87 3.74 -14.06
C HIS A 48 1.69 3.63 -15.35
N TYR A 49 2.09 2.43 -15.72
CA TYR A 49 2.86 2.20 -16.93
C TYR A 49 2.03 2.45 -18.20
N ALA A 50 0.74 2.14 -18.20
CA ALA A 50 -0.20 2.46 -19.27
C ALA A 50 -0.29 3.98 -19.47
N GLN A 51 -0.37 4.76 -18.38
CA GLN A 51 -0.37 6.22 -18.43
C GLN A 51 0.96 6.77 -18.98
N TYR A 52 2.09 6.23 -18.52
CA TYR A 52 3.42 6.62 -18.99
C TYR A 52 3.59 6.40 -20.50
N THR A 53 3.23 5.21 -20.99
CA THR A 53 3.39 4.82 -22.40
C THR A 53 2.25 5.28 -23.31
N LYS A 54 1.12 5.70 -22.72
CA LYS A 54 -0.16 5.96 -23.40
C LYS A 54 -0.68 4.74 -24.18
N ASN A 55 -0.40 3.54 -23.68
CA ASN A 55 -0.82 2.29 -24.28
C ASN A 55 -1.81 1.56 -23.35
N MET A 56 -3.08 1.54 -23.75
CA MET A 56 -4.17 0.94 -22.97
C MET A 56 -4.04 -0.58 -22.83
N LEU A 57 -3.26 -1.27 -23.67
CA LEU A 57 -3.04 -2.71 -23.54
C LEU A 57 -2.44 -3.10 -22.18
N PHE A 58 -1.66 -2.20 -21.56
CA PHE A 58 -1.14 -2.42 -20.22
C PHE A 58 -2.23 -2.26 -19.14
N ALA A 59 -3.18 -1.35 -19.35
CA ALA A 59 -4.33 -1.21 -18.46
C ALA A 59 -5.28 -2.40 -18.61
N ASP A 60 -5.49 -2.90 -19.83
CA ASP A 60 -6.28 -4.12 -20.09
C ASP A 60 -5.67 -5.33 -19.36
N TYR A 61 -4.34 -5.50 -19.45
CA TYR A 61 -3.63 -6.54 -18.68
C TYR A 61 -3.76 -6.36 -17.16
N ALA A 62 -3.72 -5.11 -16.66
CA ALA A 62 -3.93 -4.84 -15.23
C ALA A 62 -5.35 -5.21 -14.78
N LEU A 63 -6.36 -5.00 -15.63
CA LEU A 63 -7.74 -5.42 -15.37
C LEU A 63 -7.87 -6.94 -15.37
N ASP A 64 -7.20 -7.65 -16.27
CA ASP A 64 -7.17 -9.12 -16.28
C ASP A 64 -6.59 -9.67 -14.97
N LEU A 65 -5.50 -9.06 -14.47
CA LEU A 65 -4.93 -9.42 -13.16
C LEU A 65 -5.91 -9.19 -12.01
N ILE A 66 -6.68 -8.09 -12.03
CA ILE A 66 -7.72 -7.84 -11.03
C ILE A 66 -8.84 -8.90 -11.11
N GLY A 67 -9.25 -9.29 -12.31
CA GLY A 67 -10.21 -10.38 -12.51
C GLY A 67 -9.70 -11.71 -11.95
N GLU A 68 -8.42 -12.03 -12.15
CA GLU A 68 -7.80 -13.22 -11.55
C GLU A 68 -7.73 -13.16 -10.02
N ILE A 69 -7.43 -11.99 -9.46
CA ILE A 69 -7.46 -11.77 -8.00
C ILE A 69 -8.86 -12.05 -7.46
N GLN A 70 -9.90 -11.51 -8.08
CA GLN A 70 -11.28 -11.73 -7.68
C GLN A 70 -11.65 -13.23 -7.74
N ASN A 71 -11.19 -13.95 -8.77
CA ASN A 71 -11.41 -15.39 -8.90
C ASN A 71 -10.68 -16.23 -7.82
N GLN A 72 -9.63 -15.70 -7.19
CA GLN A 72 -8.88 -16.37 -6.12
C GLN A 72 -9.45 -16.09 -4.72
N ILE A 73 -10.27 -15.04 -4.58
CA ILE A 73 -10.86 -14.66 -3.31
C ILE A 73 -12.02 -15.59 -2.96
N HIS A 74 -12.04 -16.07 -1.73
CA HIS A 74 -13.07 -16.93 -1.18
C HIS A 74 -13.34 -16.61 0.29
N VAL A 75 -14.38 -17.21 0.88
CA VAL A 75 -14.81 -16.93 2.27
C VAL A 75 -13.71 -17.08 3.33
N ASN A 76 -12.74 -17.97 3.10
CA ASN A 76 -11.60 -18.22 4.01
C ASN A 76 -10.33 -17.45 3.62
N SER A 77 -10.40 -16.52 2.67
CA SER A 77 -9.21 -15.76 2.28
C SER A 77 -8.74 -14.95 3.48
N PRO A 78 -7.41 -14.79 3.65
CA PRO A 78 -6.86 -13.97 4.71
C PRO A 78 -7.39 -12.54 4.64
N ALA A 79 -7.68 -11.94 5.80
CA ALA A 79 -8.20 -10.58 5.88
C ALA A 79 -7.09 -9.52 6.00
N ASP A 80 -5.83 -9.97 6.18
CA ASP A 80 -4.66 -9.13 6.38
C ASP A 80 -4.40 -8.18 5.20
N TYR A 81 -3.53 -7.21 5.44
CA TYR A 81 -3.20 -6.18 4.47
C TYR A 81 -2.10 -6.62 3.50
N GLU A 82 -1.15 -7.45 3.95
CA GLU A 82 0.01 -7.84 3.13
C GLU A 82 -0.40 -8.72 1.94
N LYS A 83 -1.18 -9.75 2.23
CA LYS A 83 -1.56 -10.86 1.34
C LYS A 83 -3.08 -10.94 1.14
N GLY A 84 -3.85 -10.36 2.04
CA GLY A 84 -5.29 -10.55 2.15
C GLY A 84 -6.19 -9.44 1.58
N ILE A 85 -7.46 -9.52 1.97
CA ILE A 85 -8.56 -8.69 1.46
C ILE A 85 -8.36 -7.20 1.78
N ALA A 86 -7.82 -6.85 2.95
CA ALA A 86 -7.62 -5.45 3.32
C ALA A 86 -6.70 -4.73 2.34
N GLY A 87 -5.58 -5.36 1.97
CA GLY A 87 -4.62 -4.81 1.02
C GLY A 87 -5.20 -4.73 -0.39
N ILE A 88 -5.89 -5.78 -0.83
CA ILE A 88 -6.54 -5.82 -2.15
C ILE A 88 -7.57 -4.68 -2.27
N GLY A 89 -8.42 -4.51 -1.25
CA GLY A 89 -9.41 -3.43 -1.22
C GLY A 89 -8.80 -2.04 -1.21
N ILE A 90 -7.69 -1.85 -0.48
CA ILE A 90 -6.93 -0.59 -0.49
C ILE A 90 -6.27 -0.34 -1.84
N GLY A 91 -5.77 -1.38 -2.50
CA GLY A 91 -5.27 -1.30 -3.88
C GLY A 91 -6.34 -0.85 -4.87
N ILE A 92 -7.55 -1.42 -4.78
CA ILE A 92 -8.70 -0.99 -5.60
C ILE A 92 -9.04 0.47 -5.32
N ASP A 93 -9.15 0.86 -4.06
CA ASP A 93 -9.48 2.25 -3.71
C ASP A 93 -8.38 3.23 -4.16
N TYR A 94 -7.10 2.83 -4.12
CA TYR A 94 -6.01 3.61 -4.70
C TYR A 94 -6.19 3.81 -6.21
N LEU A 95 -6.54 2.76 -6.96
CA LEU A 95 -6.79 2.86 -8.40
C LEU A 95 -7.96 3.80 -8.72
N ILE A 96 -9.03 3.75 -7.91
CA ILE A 96 -10.18 4.65 -8.03
C ILE A 96 -9.76 6.10 -7.75
N ARG A 97 -9.04 6.36 -6.65
CA ARG A 97 -8.55 7.71 -6.29
C ARG A 97 -7.67 8.34 -7.36
N ASN A 98 -6.91 7.52 -8.09
CA ASN A 98 -6.06 7.96 -9.20
C ASN A 98 -6.79 8.03 -10.55
N ASN A 99 -8.11 7.82 -10.58
CA ASN A 99 -8.94 7.79 -11.79
C ASN A 99 -8.54 6.72 -12.82
N PHE A 100 -7.89 5.64 -12.37
CA PHE A 100 -7.60 4.49 -13.23
C PHE A 100 -8.82 3.58 -13.42
N LEU A 101 -9.70 3.52 -12.40
CA LEU A 101 -10.93 2.74 -12.41
C LEU A 101 -12.14 3.65 -12.19
N ILE A 102 -13.21 3.37 -12.92
CA ILE A 102 -14.54 3.94 -12.70
C ILE A 102 -15.43 2.79 -12.27
N VAL A 103 -15.94 2.85 -11.04
CA VAL A 103 -16.70 1.76 -10.42
C VAL A 103 -17.89 2.32 -9.63
N GLU A 104 -18.84 1.45 -9.34
CA GLU A 104 -19.98 1.76 -8.47
C GLU A 104 -19.60 1.56 -6.99
N ASP A 105 -20.40 2.16 -6.09
CA ASP A 105 -20.14 2.18 -4.64
C ASP A 105 -20.08 0.77 -4.00
N ASP A 106 -20.62 -0.26 -4.66
CA ASP A 106 -20.71 -1.65 -4.18
C ASP A 106 -19.60 -2.58 -4.72
N ILE A 107 -18.61 -2.05 -5.45
CA ILE A 107 -17.51 -2.84 -6.04
C ILE A 107 -16.78 -3.79 -5.04
N CYS A 108 -16.79 -3.45 -3.76
CA CYS A 108 -16.13 -4.23 -2.70
C CYS A 108 -17.13 -4.80 -1.67
N GLU A 109 -18.42 -4.97 -2.00
CA GLU A 109 -19.42 -5.47 -1.03
C GLU A 109 -19.01 -6.83 -0.43
N ASP A 110 -18.55 -7.77 -1.26
CA ASP A 110 -18.07 -9.08 -0.78
C ASP A 110 -16.85 -8.95 0.15
N PHE A 111 -16.00 -7.97 -0.11
CA PHE A 111 -14.82 -7.69 0.72
C PHE A 111 -15.25 -7.07 2.05
N ASP A 112 -16.21 -6.14 2.00
CA ASP A 112 -16.79 -5.48 3.17
C ASP A 112 -17.38 -6.53 4.13
N GLN A 113 -18.08 -7.56 3.61
CA GLN A 113 -18.62 -8.65 4.43
C GLN A 113 -17.51 -9.52 5.06
N ARG A 114 -16.48 -9.88 4.30
CA ARG A 114 -15.34 -10.66 4.81
C ARG A 114 -14.55 -9.89 5.87
N MET A 115 -14.34 -8.58 5.67
CA MET A 115 -13.65 -7.69 6.60
C MET A 115 -14.48 -7.41 7.85
N LEU A 116 -15.81 -7.32 7.74
CA LEU A 116 -16.69 -7.16 8.89
C LEU A 116 -16.56 -8.37 9.80
N ARG A 117 -16.57 -9.57 9.21
CA ARG A 117 -16.33 -10.80 9.96
C ARG A 117 -14.96 -10.81 10.63
N ALA A 118 -13.92 -10.36 9.92
CA ALA A 118 -12.56 -10.31 10.43
C ALA A 118 -12.44 -9.42 11.69
N VAL A 119 -13.09 -8.25 11.66
CA VAL A 119 -13.04 -7.29 12.77
C VAL A 119 -13.88 -7.74 13.96
N MET A 120 -15.07 -8.30 13.72
CA MET A 120 -16.06 -8.54 14.78
C MET A 120 -15.96 -9.92 15.42
N TYR A 121 -15.47 -10.93 14.69
CA TYR A 121 -15.64 -12.33 15.09
C TYR A 121 -14.38 -13.19 14.98
N ASP A 122 -13.53 -12.97 13.98
CA ASP A 122 -12.32 -13.78 13.80
C ASP A 122 -11.22 -13.34 14.79
N PRO A 123 -10.30 -14.24 15.18
CA PRO A 123 -9.10 -13.84 15.90
C PRO A 123 -8.17 -13.04 14.96
N TRP A 124 -7.59 -11.96 15.49
CA TRP A 124 -6.54 -11.18 14.84
C TRP A 124 -5.18 -11.47 15.49
N LEU A 125 -4.10 -11.26 14.72
CA LEU A 125 -2.74 -11.65 15.11
C LEU A 125 -2.08 -10.60 16.00
N ASP A 126 -2.07 -9.35 15.55
CA ASP A 126 -1.39 -8.24 16.22
C ASP A 126 -2.04 -6.88 15.86
N PHE A 127 -1.39 -5.78 16.22
CA PHE A 127 -1.85 -4.42 15.93
C PHE A 127 -1.18 -3.78 14.70
N SER A 128 -0.32 -4.52 13.98
CA SER A 128 0.47 -4.00 12.86
C SER A 128 -0.38 -3.65 11.63
N LEU A 129 0.23 -2.95 10.66
CA LEU A 129 -0.42 -2.67 9.39
C LEU A 129 -0.61 -3.95 8.56
N TYR A 130 0.39 -4.83 8.49
CA TYR A 130 0.41 -5.94 7.54
C TYR A 130 -0.48 -7.10 7.97
N ASP A 131 -0.39 -7.52 9.23
CA ASP A 131 -1.07 -8.72 9.74
C ASP A 131 -2.23 -8.40 10.70
N GLY A 132 -2.33 -7.13 11.11
CA GLY A 132 -3.09 -6.73 12.29
C GLY A 132 -4.22 -5.73 12.08
N LEU A 133 -4.68 -5.21 13.22
CA LEU A 133 -5.83 -4.32 13.30
C LEU A 133 -5.62 -2.97 12.60
N ALA A 134 -4.40 -2.44 12.53
CA ALA A 134 -4.14 -1.19 11.79
C ALA A 134 -4.40 -1.37 10.29
N GLY A 135 -4.09 -2.54 9.73
CA GLY A 135 -4.45 -2.91 8.35
C GLY A 135 -5.95 -2.94 8.11
N TYR A 136 -6.69 -3.55 9.04
CA TYR A 136 -8.15 -3.62 8.97
C TYR A 136 -8.76 -2.22 9.09
N GLY A 137 -8.23 -1.41 10.00
CA GLY A 137 -8.66 -0.02 10.19
C GLY A 137 -8.43 0.82 8.94
N ARG A 138 -7.28 0.63 8.29
CA ARG A 138 -6.97 1.34 7.04
C ARG A 138 -7.95 1.00 5.93
N TYR A 139 -8.29 -0.29 5.77
CA TYR A 139 -9.36 -0.72 4.87
C TYR A 139 -10.65 0.05 5.16
N TRP A 140 -11.13 0.04 6.41
CA TRP A 140 -12.40 0.68 6.75
C TRP A 140 -12.40 2.21 6.62
N ILE A 141 -11.27 2.86 6.88
CA ILE A 141 -11.09 4.30 6.57
C ILE A 141 -11.38 4.57 5.09
N SER A 142 -10.85 3.74 4.19
CA SER A 142 -11.08 3.90 2.75
C SER A 142 -12.56 3.78 2.36
N ARG A 143 -13.32 2.96 3.10
CA ARG A 143 -14.73 2.70 2.83
C ARG A 143 -15.66 3.83 3.28
N LEU A 144 -15.23 4.72 4.18
CA LEU A 144 -16.05 5.82 4.71
C LEU A 144 -16.53 6.82 3.65
N ARG A 145 -15.84 6.90 2.51
CA ARG A 145 -16.20 7.82 1.42
C ARG A 145 -17.39 7.35 0.57
N TYR A 146 -17.74 6.07 0.64
CA TYR A 146 -18.83 5.47 -0.13
C TYR A 146 -20.09 5.42 0.70
N GLN A 147 -21.25 5.74 0.11
CA GLN A 147 -22.47 5.91 0.89
C GLN A 147 -22.92 4.58 1.52
N LYS A 148 -22.92 3.51 0.73
CA LYS A 148 -23.39 2.16 1.11
C LYS A 148 -22.63 1.57 2.31
N PRO A 149 -21.29 1.41 2.29
CA PRO A 149 -20.56 0.79 3.39
C PRO A 149 -20.29 1.73 4.58
N SER A 150 -20.60 3.03 4.49
CA SER A 150 -20.18 4.01 5.50
C SER A 150 -20.69 3.73 6.92
N SER A 151 -21.84 3.07 7.09
CA SER A 151 -22.35 2.69 8.42
C SER A 151 -21.52 1.55 9.01
N GLN A 152 -21.28 0.48 8.24
CA GLN A 152 -20.46 -0.66 8.66
C GLN A 152 -19.02 -0.24 8.93
N ALA A 153 -18.46 0.63 8.08
CA ALA A 153 -17.12 1.18 8.27
C ALA A 153 -16.98 1.90 9.62
N ARG A 154 -17.98 2.72 10.00
CA ARG A 154 -17.94 3.42 11.29
C ARG A 154 -17.99 2.46 12.48
N GLU A 155 -18.84 1.44 12.40
CA GLU A 155 -18.97 0.40 13.43
C GLU A 155 -17.66 -0.39 13.61
N CYS A 156 -17.07 -0.84 12.50
CA CYS A 156 -15.78 -1.55 12.50
C CYS A 156 -14.66 -0.67 13.06
N LEU A 157 -14.56 0.59 12.64
CA LEU A 157 -13.54 1.51 13.12
C LEU A 157 -13.68 1.79 14.62
N TRP A 158 -14.91 1.99 15.10
CA TRP A 158 -15.18 2.14 16.52
C TRP A 158 -14.71 0.90 17.31
N HIS A 159 -15.04 -0.29 16.82
CA HIS A 159 -14.62 -1.55 17.46
C HIS A 159 -13.10 -1.68 17.50
N ILE A 160 -12.40 -1.40 16.40
CA ILE A 160 -10.93 -1.43 16.33
C ILE A 160 -10.31 -0.45 17.33
N VAL A 161 -10.82 0.78 17.41
CA VAL A 161 -10.32 1.79 18.35
C VAL A 161 -10.51 1.34 19.80
N GLU A 162 -11.66 0.74 20.13
CA GLU A 162 -11.89 0.19 21.47
C GLU A 162 -10.97 -0.99 21.78
N LEU A 163 -10.68 -1.87 20.81
CA LEU A 163 -9.71 -2.95 20.99
C LEU A 163 -8.29 -2.41 21.28
N ILE A 164 -7.83 -1.42 20.50
CA ILE A 164 -6.54 -0.75 20.68
C ILE A 164 -6.48 -0.09 22.06
N LYS A 165 -7.51 0.67 22.43
CA LYS A 165 -7.59 1.38 23.71
C LYS A 165 -7.53 0.42 24.90
N ASN A 166 -8.26 -0.69 24.84
CA ASN A 166 -8.31 -1.66 25.94
C ASN A 166 -6.99 -2.44 26.11
N LYS A 167 -6.19 -2.55 25.06
CA LYS A 167 -4.93 -3.31 25.04
C LYS A 167 -3.70 -2.43 24.84
N LEU A 168 -3.82 -1.12 25.03
CA LEU A 168 -2.74 -0.16 24.79
C LEU A 168 -1.39 -0.55 25.44
N PRO A 169 -1.34 -1.08 26.68
CA PRO A 169 -0.07 -1.50 27.30
C PRO A 169 0.53 -2.78 26.72
N GLU A 170 -0.24 -3.57 25.96
CA GLU A 170 0.20 -4.84 25.36
C GLU A 170 0.80 -4.66 23.96
N ILE A 171 0.67 -3.45 23.37
CA ILE A 171 1.13 -3.17 22.01
C ILE A 171 2.66 -3.12 21.98
N SER A 172 3.25 -4.00 21.18
CA SER A 172 4.71 -4.11 21.06
C SER A 172 5.32 -2.86 20.40
N PRO A 173 6.57 -2.49 20.71
CA PRO A 173 7.23 -1.34 20.08
C PRO A 173 7.24 -1.39 18.54
N GLU A 174 7.29 -2.60 17.96
CA GLU A 174 7.31 -2.81 16.51
C GLU A 174 5.96 -2.43 15.85
N GLU A 175 4.87 -2.50 16.61
CA GLU A 175 3.50 -2.20 16.16
C GLU A 175 3.07 -0.76 16.47
N GLN A 176 3.70 -0.12 17.46
CA GLN A 176 3.31 1.20 17.96
C GLN A 176 3.27 2.28 16.87
N THR A 177 4.26 2.30 15.97
CA THR A 177 4.29 3.28 14.87
C THR A 177 3.11 3.10 13.92
N ASP A 178 2.66 1.87 13.67
CA ASP A 178 1.53 1.58 12.77
C ASP A 178 0.21 1.97 13.38
N VAL A 179 0.01 1.62 14.64
CA VAL A 179 -1.15 2.04 15.42
C VAL A 179 -1.23 3.56 15.48
N TYR A 180 -0.10 4.23 15.74
CA TYR A 180 -0.06 5.68 15.83
C TYR A 180 -0.39 6.35 14.49
N CYS A 181 0.19 5.89 13.38
CA CYS A 181 -0.13 6.38 12.03
C CYS A 181 -1.61 6.16 11.68
N PHE A 182 -2.16 4.99 11.99
CA PHE A 182 -3.59 4.70 11.79
C PHE A 182 -4.48 5.67 12.58
N LEU A 183 -4.20 5.90 13.87
CA LEU A 183 -4.97 6.81 14.71
C LEU A 183 -4.88 8.27 14.23
N LEU A 184 -3.70 8.70 13.73
CA LEU A 184 -3.53 10.02 13.12
C LEU A 184 -4.38 10.20 11.86
N ASP A 185 -4.45 9.17 11.02
CA ASP A 185 -5.29 9.21 9.83
C ASP A 185 -6.78 9.24 10.20
N LEU A 186 -7.17 8.46 11.20
CA LEU A 186 -8.54 8.44 11.70
C LEU A 186 -8.96 9.79 12.30
N GLN A 187 -8.08 10.45 13.08
CA GLN A 187 -8.34 11.77 13.67
C GLN A 187 -8.66 12.86 12.63
N LYS A 188 -8.12 12.75 11.41
CA LYS A 188 -8.39 13.72 10.33
C LYS A 188 -9.82 13.59 9.79
N ILE A 189 -10.55 12.54 10.16
CA ILE A 189 -11.89 12.23 9.68
C ILE A 189 -12.93 12.77 10.67
N PHE A 190 -13.95 13.43 10.14
CA PHE A 190 -15.05 13.98 10.93
C PHE A 190 -15.77 12.89 11.74
N GLY A 191 -15.95 13.13 13.05
CA GLY A 191 -16.57 12.18 13.99
C GLY A 191 -15.61 11.27 14.74
N TYR A 192 -14.29 11.45 14.57
CA TYR A 192 -13.23 10.74 15.29
C TYR A 192 -12.31 11.70 16.06
N GLU A 193 -12.84 12.84 16.49
CA GLU A 193 -12.09 13.84 17.26
C GLU A 193 -11.58 13.27 18.60
N ASP A 194 -12.32 12.31 19.17
CA ASP A 194 -12.00 11.61 20.42
C ASP A 194 -10.73 10.74 20.33
N CYS A 195 -10.23 10.45 19.12
CA CYS A 195 -8.92 9.79 18.95
C CYS A 195 -7.77 10.64 19.51
N LYS A 196 -7.98 11.93 19.77
CA LYS A 196 -6.99 12.82 20.38
C LYS A 196 -6.54 12.33 21.75
N ASP A 197 -7.46 11.89 22.60
CA ASP A 197 -7.12 11.44 23.96
C ASP A 197 -6.33 10.13 23.94
N LEU A 198 -6.60 9.28 22.94
CA LEU A 198 -5.85 8.04 22.74
C LEU A 198 -4.45 8.34 22.20
N LEU A 199 -4.33 9.24 21.21
CA LEU A 199 -3.04 9.72 20.70
C LEU A 199 -2.19 10.39 21.78
N GLU A 200 -2.82 11.09 22.74
CA GLU A 200 -2.11 11.67 23.89
C GLU A 200 -1.54 10.59 24.82
N GLN A 201 -2.24 9.48 25.01
CA GLN A 201 -1.72 8.32 25.77
C GLN A 201 -0.58 7.63 25.03
N CYS A 202 -0.61 7.60 23.70
CA CYS A 202 0.50 7.07 22.88
C CYS A 202 1.76 7.95 22.90
N ARG A 203 1.76 9.15 23.49
CA ARG A 203 2.94 10.05 23.51
C ARG A 203 4.15 9.46 24.23
N GLU A 204 3.93 8.52 25.13
CA GLU A 204 5.02 7.85 25.86
C GLU A 204 5.75 6.81 24.98
N TRP A 205 5.18 6.45 23.83
CA TRP A 205 5.80 5.53 22.89
C TRP A 205 7.05 6.16 22.28
N SER A 206 8.15 5.42 22.33
CA SER A 206 9.38 5.77 21.63
C SER A 206 9.20 5.38 20.16
N LEU A 207 8.40 6.17 19.44
CA LEU A 207 8.06 5.91 18.04
C LEU A 207 9.35 5.82 17.22
N GLU A 208 9.64 4.63 16.73
CA GLU A 208 10.76 4.45 15.83
C GLU A 208 10.44 5.12 14.49
N VAL A 209 11.44 5.82 13.97
CA VAL A 209 11.43 6.35 12.59
C VAL A 209 11.54 5.18 11.58
N CYS A 210 11.67 3.94 12.04
CA CYS A 210 11.77 2.75 11.21
C CYS A 210 10.51 1.90 11.35
N PHE A 211 10.01 1.39 10.23
CA PHE A 211 8.89 0.45 10.20
C PHE A 211 9.44 -0.95 10.02
N HIS A 212 9.26 -1.83 11.00
CA HIS A 212 9.81 -3.20 10.95
C HIS A 212 9.37 -4.00 9.72
N ARG A 213 8.12 -3.78 9.27
CA ARG A 213 7.58 -4.43 8.07
C ARG A 213 8.21 -3.97 6.76
N LEU A 214 8.80 -2.76 6.75
CA LEU A 214 9.52 -2.24 5.60
C LEU A 214 10.94 -2.78 5.70
N GLU A 215 11.14 -3.95 5.09
CA GLU A 215 12.44 -4.60 4.97
C GLU A 215 13.56 -3.60 4.60
N ASN A 216 14.83 -3.98 4.85
CA ASN A 216 16.00 -3.20 4.45
C ASN A 216 16.25 -3.20 2.92
N SER A 217 15.19 -2.99 2.13
CA SER A 217 15.21 -2.83 0.69
C SER A 217 15.25 -1.34 0.30
N MET A 218 15.57 -1.06 -0.96
CA MET A 218 15.54 0.31 -1.46
C MET A 218 14.15 0.93 -1.32
N ILE A 219 13.12 0.18 -1.72
CA ILE A 219 11.72 0.62 -1.67
C ILE A 219 11.31 0.81 -0.21
N GLY A 220 11.64 -0.12 0.68
CA GLY A 220 11.38 0.00 2.12
C GLY A 220 12.00 1.27 2.72
N ASN A 221 13.25 1.58 2.37
CA ASN A 221 13.94 2.80 2.81
C ASN A 221 13.26 4.08 2.29
N VAL A 222 12.87 4.11 1.01
CA VAL A 222 12.19 5.30 0.45
C VAL A 222 10.77 5.43 1.01
N ALA A 223 10.03 4.34 1.14
CA ALA A 223 8.71 4.31 1.75
C ALA A 223 8.77 4.81 3.20
N CYS A 224 9.71 4.29 3.99
CA CYS A 224 9.96 4.73 5.36
C CYS A 224 10.19 6.24 5.44
N LYS A 225 11.08 6.80 4.61
CA LYS A 225 11.32 8.25 4.54
C LYS A 225 10.08 9.05 4.12
N SER A 226 9.34 8.55 3.13
CA SER A 226 8.12 9.20 2.63
C SER A 226 7.04 9.26 3.71
N ILE A 227 6.79 8.14 4.38
CA ILE A 227 5.82 8.02 5.47
C ILE A 227 6.24 8.91 6.65
N ASN A 228 7.53 8.92 7.01
CA ASN A 228 8.02 9.80 8.07
C ASN A 228 7.86 11.29 7.77
N SER A 229 8.07 11.70 6.51
CA SER A 229 7.83 13.07 6.09
C SER A 229 6.35 13.46 6.25
N GLN A 230 5.44 12.53 5.95
CA GLN A 230 3.99 12.73 6.04
C GLN A 230 3.49 12.83 7.49
N TYR A 231 3.92 11.95 8.39
CA TYR A 231 3.37 11.86 9.75
C TYR A 231 4.16 12.63 10.80
N PHE A 232 5.48 12.69 10.65
CA PHE A 232 6.37 13.26 11.67
C PHE A 232 7.08 14.53 11.21
N HIS A 233 6.99 14.88 9.92
CA HIS A 233 7.67 16.04 9.32
C HIS A 233 9.19 16.07 9.55
N ASN A 234 9.79 14.89 9.79
CA ASN A 234 11.20 14.74 10.16
C ASN A 234 12.14 14.60 8.95
N THR A 235 11.60 14.43 7.73
CA THR A 235 12.39 14.21 6.52
C THR A 235 12.11 15.28 5.48
N SER A 236 13.17 15.89 4.94
CA SER A 236 13.06 16.89 3.88
C SER A 236 12.84 16.24 2.51
N GLN A 237 11.98 16.83 1.68
CA GLN A 237 11.74 16.40 0.30
C GLN A 237 13.05 16.28 -0.51
N ASN A 238 14.03 17.16 -0.21
CA ASN A 238 15.35 17.16 -0.84
C ASN A 238 16.12 15.85 -0.64
N GLU A 239 15.95 15.16 0.50
CA GLU A 239 16.59 13.87 0.73
C GLU A 239 16.02 12.77 -0.16
N ILE A 240 14.69 12.75 -0.32
CA ILE A 240 14.01 11.77 -1.16
C ILE A 240 14.39 11.99 -2.63
N ASP A 241 14.39 13.26 -3.08
CA ASP A 241 14.80 13.62 -4.43
C ASP A 241 16.26 13.24 -4.72
N ASN A 242 17.14 13.33 -3.72
CA ASN A 242 18.54 12.92 -3.85
C ASN A 242 18.68 11.39 -3.99
N ILE A 243 17.87 10.61 -3.26
CA ILE A 243 17.84 9.15 -3.41
C ILE A 243 17.35 8.76 -4.81
N LEU A 244 16.27 9.39 -5.29
CA LEU A 244 15.72 9.12 -6.63
C LEU A 244 16.69 9.47 -7.76
N LYS A 245 17.52 10.50 -7.59
CA LYS A 245 18.58 10.87 -8.55
C LYS A 245 19.76 9.91 -8.56
N GLN A 246 19.95 9.12 -7.50
CA GLN A 246 21.06 8.19 -7.32
C GLN A 246 20.58 6.73 -7.25
N LEU A 247 19.47 6.42 -7.92
CA LEU A 247 18.98 5.05 -7.99
C LEU A 247 20.06 4.16 -8.61
N PRO A 248 20.45 3.07 -7.92
CA PRO A 248 21.35 2.09 -8.48
C PRO A 248 20.69 1.38 -9.65
N ASP A 249 21.55 0.91 -10.55
CA ASP A 249 21.09 0.09 -11.65
C ASP A 249 20.44 -1.19 -11.12
N LEU A 250 19.37 -1.60 -11.81
CA LEU A 250 18.68 -2.85 -11.47
C LEU A 250 19.64 -4.01 -11.71
N ASP A 251 19.87 -4.81 -10.67
CA ASP A 251 20.57 -6.08 -10.82
C ASP A 251 19.68 -7.05 -11.59
N MET A 252 19.98 -7.27 -12.87
CA MET A 252 19.22 -8.15 -13.75
C MET A 252 19.55 -9.63 -13.55
N GLU A 253 20.62 -9.95 -12.80
CA GLU A 253 21.01 -11.34 -12.53
C GLU A 253 20.28 -11.89 -11.29
N LYS A 254 19.86 -11.00 -10.39
CA LYS A 254 19.13 -11.37 -9.17
C LYS A 254 17.62 -11.25 -9.39
N GLN A 255 16.92 -12.39 -9.43
CA GLN A 255 15.46 -12.39 -9.41
C GLN A 255 14.94 -11.84 -8.07
N PRO A 256 13.89 -11.00 -8.08
CA PRO A 256 13.28 -10.49 -6.87
C PRO A 256 12.58 -11.61 -6.10
N VAL A 257 12.40 -11.38 -4.80
CA VAL A 257 11.78 -12.36 -3.89
C VAL A 257 10.27 -12.45 -4.15
N SER A 258 9.67 -11.38 -4.66
CA SER A 258 8.26 -11.33 -5.06
C SER A 258 8.09 -10.51 -6.34
N MET A 259 6.87 -10.40 -6.85
CA MET A 259 6.55 -9.55 -8.00
C MET A 259 5.82 -8.24 -7.60
N GLY A 260 5.44 -8.10 -6.32
CA GLY A 260 4.65 -6.98 -5.80
C GLY A 260 5.42 -5.69 -5.52
N LEU A 261 4.87 -4.86 -4.62
CA LEU A 261 5.31 -3.49 -4.35
C LEU A 261 6.58 -3.38 -3.48
N LEU A 262 6.73 -4.16 -2.41
CA LEU A 262 7.82 -3.89 -1.44
C LEU A 262 9.17 -4.51 -1.85
N SER A 263 9.14 -5.76 -2.31
CA SER A 263 10.33 -6.57 -2.60
C SER A 263 10.30 -7.16 -4.02
N GLY A 264 9.53 -6.53 -4.91
CA GLY A 264 9.26 -7.04 -6.25
C GLY A 264 9.41 -6.02 -7.37
N TYR A 265 9.33 -6.55 -8.60
CA TYR A 265 9.53 -5.75 -9.81
C TYR A 265 8.46 -4.67 -10.01
N ALA A 266 7.24 -4.82 -9.49
CA ALA A 266 6.23 -3.77 -9.57
C ALA A 266 6.67 -2.50 -8.82
N GLY A 267 7.19 -2.65 -7.59
CA GLY A 267 7.74 -1.53 -6.84
C GLY A 267 8.98 -0.90 -7.47
N GLU A 268 9.91 -1.72 -7.96
CA GLU A 268 11.10 -1.25 -8.67
C GLU A 268 10.74 -0.48 -9.96
N GLY A 269 9.66 -0.90 -10.63
CA GLY A 269 9.09 -0.22 -11.79
C GLY A 269 8.48 1.13 -11.43
N LEU A 270 7.63 1.17 -10.39
CA LEU A 270 7.03 2.41 -9.89
C LEU A 270 8.08 3.41 -9.41
N LEU A 271 9.12 2.95 -8.72
CA LEU A 271 10.22 3.80 -8.26
C LEU A 271 10.96 4.45 -9.43
N ARG A 272 11.19 3.69 -10.51
CA ARG A 272 11.80 4.21 -11.75
C ARG A 272 10.89 5.16 -12.50
N LEU A 273 9.59 4.88 -12.58
CA LEU A 273 8.61 5.83 -13.13
C LEU A 273 8.57 7.13 -12.31
N THR A 274 8.71 7.03 -10.99
CA THR A 274 8.81 8.19 -10.09
C THR A 274 10.07 9.00 -10.40
N ALA A 275 11.22 8.35 -10.60
CA ALA A 275 12.47 9.02 -10.95
C ALA A 275 12.42 9.71 -12.34
N LEU A 276 11.59 9.20 -13.25
CA LEU A 276 11.29 9.84 -14.54
C LEU A 276 10.23 10.96 -14.42
N ASN A 277 9.75 11.29 -13.22
CA ASN A 277 8.65 12.23 -12.96
C ASN A 277 7.34 11.86 -13.68
N SER A 278 7.12 10.56 -13.91
CA SER A 278 5.91 10.04 -14.58
C SER A 278 4.80 9.67 -13.61
N THR A 279 5.13 9.46 -12.33
CA THR A 279 4.21 9.34 -11.19
C THR A 279 4.84 10.05 -9.99
N ASP A 280 4.02 10.40 -8.99
CA ASP A 280 4.50 10.87 -7.69
C ASP A 280 4.74 9.71 -6.70
N LEU A 281 5.11 10.05 -5.46
CA LEU A 281 5.37 9.10 -4.38
C LEU A 281 4.09 8.66 -3.64
N SER A 282 2.89 9.02 -4.09
CA SER A 282 1.64 8.66 -3.40
C SER A 282 1.47 7.15 -3.23
N TRP A 283 1.96 6.35 -4.19
CA TRP A 283 1.92 4.89 -4.12
C TRP A 283 2.73 4.33 -2.95
N MET A 284 3.73 5.06 -2.42
CA MET A 284 4.50 4.64 -1.24
C MET A 284 3.63 4.55 0.01
N GLN A 285 2.51 5.27 0.04
CA GLN A 285 1.57 5.14 1.14
C GLN A 285 0.98 3.73 1.20
N LEU A 286 0.98 2.95 0.11
CA LEU A 286 0.45 1.58 0.11
C LEU A 286 1.28 0.60 0.95
N LEU A 287 2.49 0.97 1.36
CA LEU A 287 3.43 0.20 2.18
C LEU A 287 3.44 0.72 3.63
#